data_AF-A0A366WGK9-F1
#
_entry.id   AF-A0A366WGK9-F1
#
_cell.length_a   1.000
_cell.length_b   1.000
_cell.length_c   1.000
_cell.angle_alpha   90.00
_cell.angle_beta   90.00
_cell.angle_gamma   90.00
#
_symmetry.space_group_name_H-M   'P 1'
#
loop_
_entity.id
_entity.type
_entity.pdbx_description
1 polymer ?
#
loop_
_entity_poly.entity_id
_entity_poly.type
_entity_poly.pdbx_seq_one_letter_code
_entity_poly.pdbx_strand_id
1 'polypeptide(L)'
;TLVNKALLQIPPNKKAHVVDNPFLNKGVEMLNNADGTAQFFDRDTDPAMAKEAMKGFQEFMVKPDRLDSILKRLEKVRQRAFKS
;
A
#
# COMPACT_ATOMS: atom_id res chain seq x y z
N THR A 1 -5.38 -17.46 20.41
CA THR A 1 -4.45 -16.47 20.99
C THR A 1 -2.97 -16.83 20.80
N LEU A 2 -2.59 -18.11 20.82
CA LEU A 2 -1.18 -18.55 20.62
C LEU A 2 -0.61 -18.22 19.23
N VAL A 3 -1.40 -18.39 18.16
CA VAL A 3 -0.95 -18.17 16.77
C VAL A 3 -0.61 -16.70 16.51
N ASN A 4 -1.43 -15.74 16.95
CA ASN A 4 -1.14 -14.31 16.77
C ASN A 4 0.09 -13.86 17.58
N LYS A 5 0.27 -14.43 18.78
CA LYS A 5 1.47 -14.19 19.63
C LYS A 5 2.75 -14.71 18.99
N ALA A 6 2.70 -15.87 18.33
CA ALA A 6 3.85 -16.44 17.63
C ALA A 6 4.19 -15.71 16.33
N LEU A 7 3.18 -15.23 15.59
CA LEU A 7 3.35 -14.62 14.27
C LEU A 7 3.65 -13.12 14.29
N LEU A 8 3.43 -12.43 15.42
CA LEU A 8 3.65 -10.97 15.57
C LEU A 8 3.02 -10.17 14.42
N GLN A 9 1.75 -10.45 14.13
CA GLN A 9 1.03 -9.86 13.00
C GLN A 9 -0.31 -9.23 13.42
N ILE A 10 -0.81 -8.31 12.60
CA ILE A 10 -2.17 -7.77 12.73
C ILE A 10 -3.16 -8.84 12.23
N PRO A 11 -4.11 -9.32 13.06
CA PRO A 11 -5.05 -10.34 12.65
C PRO A 11 -6.06 -9.79 11.62
N PRO A 12 -6.43 -10.57 10.59
CA PRO A 12 -7.49 -10.18 9.65
C PRO A 12 -8.88 -10.18 10.30
N ASN A 13 -9.08 -10.94 11.39
CA ASN A 13 -10.34 -10.97 12.12
C ASN A 13 -10.41 -9.81 13.12
N LYS A 14 -11.36 -8.88 12.92
CA LYS A 14 -11.61 -7.73 13.80
C LYS A 14 -11.90 -8.07 15.26
N LYS A 15 -12.33 -9.30 15.56
CA LYS A 15 -12.60 -9.77 16.93
C LYS A 15 -11.37 -10.35 17.63
N ALA A 16 -10.25 -10.50 16.91
CA ALA A 16 -9.04 -11.09 17.47
C ALA A 16 -8.17 -10.01 18.13
N HIS A 17 -7.58 -10.34 19.27
CA HIS A 17 -6.64 -9.45 19.94
C HIS A 17 -5.29 -9.44 19.22
N VAL A 18 -4.82 -8.23 18.93
CA VAL A 18 -3.45 -7.94 18.50
C VAL A 18 -2.54 -8.08 19.72
N VAL A 19 -1.32 -8.54 19.51
CA VAL A 19 -0.30 -8.59 20.57
C VAL A 19 0.13 -7.17 20.88
N ASP A 20 0.21 -6.81 22.17
CA ASP A 20 0.71 -5.50 22.56
C ASP A 20 2.19 -5.35 22.16
N ASN A 21 2.40 -4.59 21.08
CA ASN A 21 3.69 -4.34 20.47
C ASN A 21 3.66 -2.93 19.85
N PRO A 22 4.66 -2.08 20.11
CA PRO A 22 4.66 -0.70 19.62
C PRO A 22 4.47 -0.55 18.11
N PHE A 23 5.00 -1.47 17.30
CA PHE A 23 4.85 -1.44 15.85
C PHE A 23 3.46 -1.90 15.41
N LEU A 24 2.93 -2.94 16.03
CA LEU A 24 1.59 -3.44 15.73
C LEU A 24 0.51 -2.43 16.12
N ASN A 25 0.65 -1.78 17.28
CA ASN A 25 -0.29 -0.76 17.74
C ASN A 25 -0.34 0.43 16.77
N LYS A 26 0.82 0.92 16.32
CA LYS A 26 0.90 1.98 15.29
C LYS A 26 0.30 1.55 13.95
N GLY A 27 0.56 0.30 13.53
CA GLY A 27 -0.02 -0.24 12.30
C GLY A 27 -1.54 -0.33 12.36
N VAL A 28 -2.10 -0.76 13.49
CA VAL A 28 -3.56 -0.83 13.72
C VAL A 28 -4.18 0.57 13.70
N GLU A 29 -3.56 1.55 14.37
CA GLU A 29 -4.02 2.94 14.34
C GLU A 29 -4.04 3.51 12.91
N MET A 30 -2.95 3.31 12.16
CA MET A 30 -2.86 3.72 10.76
C MET A 30 -3.95 3.06 9.90
N LEU A 31 -4.18 1.75 10.05
CA LEU A 31 -5.19 1.03 9.27
C LEU A 31 -6.62 1.46 9.64
N ASN A 32 -6.90 1.73 10.91
CA ASN A 32 -8.23 2.17 11.36
C ASN A 32 -8.59 3.57 10.87
N ASN A 33 -7.59 4.41 10.62
CA ASN A 33 -7.76 5.77 10.11
C ASN A 33 -7.73 5.86 8.58
N ALA A 34 -7.51 4.75 7.87
CA ALA A 34 -7.47 4.74 6.41
C ALA A 34 -8.90 4.75 5.84
N ASP A 35 -9.15 5.56 4.81
CA ASP A 35 -10.43 5.60 4.10
C ASP A 35 -10.76 4.28 3.38
N GLY A 36 -9.74 3.47 3.10
CA GLY A 36 -9.84 2.14 2.52
C GLY A 36 -8.50 1.44 2.45
N THR A 37 -8.53 0.12 2.27
CA THR A 37 -7.32 -0.70 2.12
C THR A 37 -7.31 -1.33 0.74
N ALA A 38 -6.21 -1.19 0.01
CA ALA A 38 -5.94 -1.98 -1.20
C ALA A 38 -4.90 -3.06 -0.84
N GLN A 39 -5.21 -4.32 -1.09
CA GLN A 39 -4.29 -5.42 -0.78
C GLN A 39 -3.21 -5.61 -1.86
N PHE A 40 -3.53 -5.38 -3.14
CA PHE A 40 -2.60 -5.66 -4.23
C PHE A 40 -2.76 -4.67 -5.39
N PHE A 41 -2.30 -3.43 -5.20
CA PHE A 41 -2.38 -2.40 -6.24
C PHE A 41 -1.85 -2.87 -7.62
N ASP A 42 -0.74 -3.62 -7.63
CA ASP A 42 -0.11 -4.16 -8.83
C ASP A 42 -0.90 -5.29 -9.51
N ARG A 43 -1.77 -5.99 -8.76
CA ARG A 43 -2.65 -7.06 -9.28
C ARG A 43 -4.02 -6.52 -9.71
N ASP A 44 -4.47 -5.45 -9.06
CA ASP A 44 -5.78 -4.85 -9.25
C ASP A 44 -5.78 -3.74 -10.34
N THR A 45 -4.70 -3.62 -11.11
CA THR A 45 -4.54 -2.60 -12.15
C THR A 45 -3.97 -3.19 -13.45
N ASP A 46 -3.98 -2.42 -14.53
CA ASP A 46 -3.39 -2.84 -15.81
C ASP A 46 -1.89 -3.13 -15.65
N PRO A 47 -1.32 -4.21 -16.22
CA PRO A 47 0.09 -4.55 -16.05
C PRO A 47 1.08 -3.44 -16.44
N ALA A 48 0.76 -2.62 -17.43
CA ALA A 48 1.59 -1.47 -17.80
C ALA A 48 1.52 -0.36 -16.74
N MET A 49 0.36 -0.16 -16.13
CA MET A 49 0.19 0.76 -15.00
C MET A 49 0.91 0.26 -13.75
N ALA A 50 0.74 -1.01 -13.38
CA ALA A 50 1.36 -1.63 -12.22
C ALA A 50 2.89 -1.44 -12.24
N LYS A 51 3.50 -1.77 -13.38
CA LYS A 51 4.95 -1.70 -13.56
C LYS A 51 5.50 -0.28 -13.40
N GLU A 52 4.86 0.71 -14.01
CA GLU A 52 5.34 2.10 -13.94
C GLU A 52 5.04 2.75 -12.59
N ALA A 53 3.92 2.39 -11.95
CA ALA A 53 3.61 2.79 -10.58
C ALA A 53 4.64 2.27 -9.57
N MET A 54 5.01 0.99 -9.63
CA MET A 54 6.04 0.43 -8.74
C MET A 54 7.38 1.18 -8.85
N LYS A 55 7.80 1.53 -10.06
CA LYS A 55 9.00 2.37 -10.27
C LYS A 55 8.83 3.76 -9.66
N GLY A 56 7.65 4.36 -9.81
CA GLY A 56 7.32 5.65 -9.20
C GLY A 56 7.39 5.61 -7.67
N PHE A 57 6.86 4.56 -7.05
CA PHE A 57 6.88 4.38 -5.59
C PHE A 57 8.32 4.25 -5.08
N GLN A 58 9.14 3.45 -5.76
CA GLN A 58 10.56 3.31 -5.43
C GLN A 58 11.34 4.62 -5.62
N GLU A 59 11.06 5.36 -6.70
CA GLU A 59 11.69 6.66 -6.95
C GLU A 59 11.33 7.66 -5.85
N PHE A 60 10.06 7.73 -5.45
CA PHE A 60 9.60 8.64 -4.40
C PHE A 60 10.25 8.35 -3.03
N MET A 61 10.44 7.07 -2.70
CA MET A 61 11.12 6.68 -1.45
C MET A 61 12.54 7.23 -1.33
N VAL A 62 13.25 7.43 -2.45
CA VAL A 62 14.63 7.92 -2.48
C VAL A 62 14.71 9.41 -2.84
N LYS A 63 13.76 9.90 -3.64
CA LYS A 63 13.73 11.26 -4.21
C LYS A 63 12.32 11.87 -4.10
N PRO A 64 11.88 12.25 -2.89
CA PRO A 64 10.52 12.76 -2.68
C PRO A 64 10.26 14.08 -3.41
N ASP A 65 11.30 14.87 -3.69
CA ASP A 65 11.27 16.10 -4.49
C ASP A 65 10.78 15.89 -5.94
N ARG A 66 10.80 14.64 -6.43
CA ARG A 66 10.37 14.31 -7.79
C ARG A 66 8.89 13.98 -7.94
N LEU A 67 8.09 14.16 -6.88
CA LEU A 67 6.66 13.81 -6.84
C LEU A 67 5.91 14.25 -8.12
N ASP A 68 6.02 15.52 -8.50
CA ASP A 68 5.31 16.06 -9.66
C ASP A 68 5.67 15.37 -10.98
N SER A 69 6.94 15.01 -11.14
CA SER A 69 7.42 14.33 -12.34
C SER A 69 6.97 12.87 -12.38
N ILE A 70 6.94 12.21 -11.22
CA ILE A 70 6.40 10.86 -11.06
C ILE A 70 4.92 10.88 -11.43
N LEU A 71 4.12 11.78 -10.84
CA LEU A 71 2.69 11.90 -11.10
C LEU A 71 2.39 12.20 -12.57
N LYS A 72 3.13 13.13 -13.21
CA LYS A 72 2.99 13.42 -14.64
C LYS A 72 3.26 12.19 -15.53
N ARG A 73 4.22 11.34 -15.15
CA ARG A 73 4.51 10.10 -15.87
C ARG A 73 3.40 9.07 -15.67
N LEU A 74 2.95 8.88 -14.43
CA LEU A 74 1.87 7.94 -14.10
C LEU A 74 0.55 8.32 -14.79
N GLU A 75 0.23 9.61 -14.89
CA GLU A 75 -0.98 10.06 -15.60
C GLU A 75 -0.93 9.72 -17.10
N LYS A 76 0.23 9.89 -17.74
CA LYS A 76 0.40 9.48 -19.15
C LYS A 76 0.22 7.97 -19.34
N VAL A 77 0.65 7.15 -18.37
CA VAL A 77 0.46 5.71 -18.39
C VAL A 77 -1.01 5.36 -18.17
N ARG A 78 -1.67 5.98 -17.18
CA ARG A 78 -3.10 5.80 -16.89
C ARG A 78 -3.96 6.08 -18.12
N GLN A 79 -3.71 7.20 -18.81
CA GLN A 79 -4.43 7.55 -20.03
C GLN A 79 -4.26 6.53 -21.17
N ARG A 80 -3.13 5.82 -21.23
CA ARG A 80 -2.89 4.79 -22.24
C ARG A 80 -3.51 3.46 -21.85
N ALA A 81 -3.37 3.07 -20.58
CA ALA A 81 -3.85 1.81 -20.05
C ALA A 81 -5.38 1.74 -19.94
N PHE A 82 -6.02 2.86 -19.60
CA PHE A 82 -7.47 2.92 -19.34
C PHE A 82 -8.22 3.80 -20.35
N LYS A 83 -7.70 3.86 -21.58
CA LYS A 83 -8.36 4.58 -22.67
C LYS A 83 -9.72 3.93 -22.93
N SER A 84 -10.78 4.73 -22.79
CA SER A 84 -12.12 4.39 -23.29
C SER A 84 -12.15 4.44 -24.80
#